data_AF-A0AA91GN82-F1
#
_entry.id   AF-A0AA91GN82-F1
#
_cell.length_a   1.000
_cell.length_b   1.000
_cell.length_c   1.000
_cell.angle_alpha   90.00
_cell.angle_beta   90.00
_cell.angle_gamma   90.00
#
_symmetry.space_group_name_H-M   'P 1'
#
loop_
_entity.id
_entity.type
_entity.pdbx_description
1 polymer ?
#
loop_
_entity_poly.entity_id
_entity_poly.type
_entity_poly.pdbx_seq_one_letter_code
_entity_poly.pdbx_strand_id
1 'polypeptide(L)'
;MLTFTQRKPPNAETQVTLTLALTAEERTRSRHRFEKDGQVVFLCLPRGTVLRDGDILQDETSGSLVRIIAIPEPVFTVTAKTQLDLLRAAYHLGNRHVPVEMTATYLRLSPDPVLRTMLEKLGLEVKEEFSPFHPVPGAYGHHHTH
;
A
#
# COMPACT_ATOMS: atom_id res chain seq x y z
N MET A 1 -5.00 -20.95 14.25
CA MET A 1 -4.57 -19.53 14.23
C MET A 1 -3.17 -19.50 13.63
N LEU A 2 -2.94 -18.68 12.62
CA LEU A 2 -1.61 -18.54 11.98
C LEU A 2 -0.95 -17.26 12.47
N THR A 3 0.34 -17.32 12.80
CA THR A 3 1.14 -16.21 13.29
C THR A 3 2.35 -16.03 12.39
N PHE A 4 2.36 -14.94 11.61
CA PHE A 4 3.42 -14.64 10.66
C PHE A 4 4.47 -13.73 11.27
N THR A 5 5.70 -14.23 11.36
CA THR A 5 6.83 -13.53 11.99
C THR A 5 7.88 -13.06 10.98
N GLN A 6 7.88 -13.62 9.77
CA GLN A 6 8.86 -13.30 8.73
C GLN A 6 8.19 -12.88 7.43
N ARG A 7 8.80 -11.88 6.77
CA ARG A 7 8.47 -11.42 5.42
C ARG A 7 9.60 -11.78 4.47
N LYS A 8 9.28 -12.41 3.36
CA LYS A 8 10.15 -12.68 2.21
C LYS A 8 9.68 -11.84 1.01
N PRO A 9 10.59 -11.43 0.12
CA PRO A 9 10.20 -10.71 -1.09
C PRO A 9 9.28 -11.58 -1.98
N PRO A 10 8.55 -10.96 -2.92
CA PRO A 10 7.68 -11.70 -3.84
C PRO A 10 8.45 -12.73 -4.66
N ASN A 11 7.90 -13.93 -4.76
CA ASN A 11 8.39 -14.99 -5.64
C ASN A 11 7.21 -15.76 -6.24
N ALA A 12 7.10 -15.74 -7.57
CA ALA A 12 6.02 -16.39 -8.32
C ALA A 12 6.06 -17.91 -8.22
N GLU A 13 7.25 -18.51 -8.08
CA GLU A 13 7.44 -19.96 -8.01
C GLU A 13 7.15 -20.54 -6.60
N THR A 14 7.04 -19.68 -5.60
CA THR A 14 6.73 -20.13 -4.24
C THR A 14 5.29 -20.60 -4.14
N GLN A 15 5.12 -21.88 -3.82
CA GLN A 15 3.82 -22.43 -3.46
C GLN A 15 3.39 -21.85 -2.10
N VAL A 16 2.21 -21.23 -2.09
CA VAL A 16 1.62 -20.64 -0.89
C VAL A 16 0.35 -21.40 -0.51
N THR A 17 0.12 -21.55 0.78
CA THR A 17 -1.03 -22.27 1.33
C THR A 17 -2.31 -21.46 1.19
N LEU A 18 -2.21 -20.12 1.29
CA LEU A 18 -3.33 -19.19 1.14
C LEU A 18 -2.85 -17.78 0.77
N THR A 19 -3.79 -16.91 0.46
CA THR A 19 -3.55 -15.48 0.20
C THR A 19 -4.17 -14.62 1.30
N LEU A 20 -3.51 -13.53 1.65
CA LEU A 20 -4.05 -12.51 2.57
C LEU A 20 -4.25 -11.21 1.80
N ALA A 21 -5.52 -10.90 1.53
CA ALA A 21 -5.95 -9.77 0.73
C ALA A 21 -6.10 -8.52 1.61
N LEU A 22 -5.32 -7.47 1.34
CA LEU A 22 -5.18 -6.29 2.20
C LEU A 22 -5.20 -4.98 1.42
N THR A 23 -5.82 -3.96 2.02
CA THR A 23 -5.76 -2.56 1.55
C THR A 23 -4.36 -1.96 1.72
N ALA A 24 -4.10 -0.80 1.14
CA ALA A 24 -2.85 -0.07 1.38
C ALA A 24 -2.63 0.25 2.86
N GLU A 25 -3.68 0.67 3.58
CA GLU A 25 -3.61 0.97 5.01
C GLU A 25 -3.33 -0.29 5.84
N GLU A 26 -4.05 -1.38 5.59
CA GLU A 26 -3.85 -2.66 6.29
C GLU A 26 -2.41 -3.18 6.10
N ARG A 27 -1.81 -2.98 4.93
CA ARG A 27 -0.42 -3.35 4.63
C ARG A 27 0.63 -2.55 5.40
N THR A 28 0.27 -1.45 6.07
CA THR A 28 1.18 -0.73 6.99
C THR A 28 1.24 -1.34 8.39
N ARG A 29 0.35 -2.29 8.71
CA ARG A 29 0.27 -2.90 10.04
C ARG A 29 1.29 -4.02 10.17
N SER A 30 2.30 -3.83 11.03
CA SER A 30 3.31 -4.86 11.32
C SER A 30 2.90 -5.83 12.44
N ARG A 31 2.03 -5.38 13.35
CA ARG A 31 1.49 -6.18 14.46
C ARG A 31 -0.02 -6.00 14.55
N HIS A 32 -0.78 -6.95 14.03
CA HIS A 32 -2.23 -6.84 13.93
C HIS A 32 -2.91 -8.19 13.75
N ARG A 33 -4.13 -8.33 14.28
CA ARG A 33 -4.99 -9.50 14.05
C ARG A 33 -5.94 -9.20 12.91
N PHE A 34 -5.83 -9.97 11.83
CA PHE A 34 -6.81 -9.98 10.74
C PHE A 34 -7.72 -11.19 10.86
N GLU A 35 -8.96 -11.02 10.42
CA GLU A 35 -9.91 -12.10 10.21
C GLU A 35 -10.44 -11.96 8.80
N LYS A 36 -10.09 -12.92 7.93
CA LYS A 36 -10.46 -12.91 6.52
C LYS A 36 -10.93 -14.31 6.15
N ASP A 37 -12.08 -14.42 5.50
CA ASP A 37 -12.69 -15.68 5.06
C ASP A 37 -12.79 -16.75 6.16
N GLY A 38 -13.08 -16.33 7.41
CA GLY A 38 -13.17 -17.21 8.57
C GLY A 38 -11.83 -17.70 9.13
N GLN A 39 -10.70 -17.29 8.53
CA GLN A 39 -9.36 -17.59 9.00
C GLN A 39 -8.81 -16.42 9.82
N VAL A 40 -8.41 -16.71 11.06
CA VAL A 40 -7.71 -15.75 11.92
C VAL A 40 -6.21 -15.80 11.63
N VAL A 41 -5.66 -14.64 11.31
CA VAL A 41 -4.25 -14.40 11.01
C VAL A 41 -3.70 -13.32 11.96
N PHE A 42 -2.52 -13.56 12.53
CA PHE A 42 -1.81 -12.58 13.33
C PHE A 42 -0.50 -12.20 12.66
N LEU A 43 -0.31 -10.91 12.38
CA LEU A 43 0.99 -10.38 11.98
C LEU A 43 1.82 -10.09 13.23
N CYS A 44 3.04 -10.58 13.27
CA CYS A 44 4.04 -10.28 14.30
C CYS A 44 5.39 -9.95 13.64
N LEU A 45 5.37 -8.98 12.73
CA LEU A 45 6.53 -8.57 11.94
C LEU A 45 7.36 -7.52 12.69
N PRO A 46 8.63 -7.28 12.26
CA PRO A 46 9.41 -6.15 12.75
C PRO A 46 8.64 -4.83 12.62
N ARG A 47 8.78 -3.94 13.61
CA ARG A 47 8.09 -2.64 13.59
C ARG A 47 8.49 -1.83 12.36
N GLY A 48 7.52 -1.12 11.80
CA GLY A 48 7.73 -0.34 10.57
C GLY A 48 7.74 -1.17 9.28
N THR A 49 7.55 -2.49 9.35
CA THR A 49 7.38 -3.32 8.15
C THR A 49 6.13 -2.86 7.38
N VAL A 50 6.33 -2.45 6.13
CA VAL A 50 5.27 -2.22 5.16
C VAL A 50 5.25 -3.41 4.20
N LEU A 51 4.07 -3.98 4.02
CA LEU A 51 3.82 -5.10 3.10
C LEU A 51 3.58 -4.58 1.69
N ARG A 52 4.15 -5.26 0.71
CA ARG A 52 3.95 -5.02 -0.72
C ARG A 52 3.11 -6.14 -1.32
N ASP A 53 2.52 -5.84 -2.46
CA ASP A 53 1.84 -6.87 -3.24
C ASP A 53 2.81 -7.99 -3.60
N GLY A 54 2.35 -9.23 -3.47
CA GLY A 54 3.13 -10.43 -3.72
C GLY A 54 4.09 -10.84 -2.61
N ASP A 55 4.30 -10.01 -1.57
CA ASP A 55 5.17 -10.39 -0.44
C ASP A 55 4.73 -11.72 0.16
N ILE A 56 5.68 -12.53 0.59
CA ILE A 56 5.40 -13.86 1.16
C ILE A 56 5.66 -13.80 2.67
N LEU A 57 4.65 -14.18 3.44
CA LEU A 57 4.73 -14.30 4.88
C LEU A 57 4.92 -15.76 5.28
N GLN A 58 5.79 -16.01 6.26
CA GLN A 58 6.04 -17.34 6.81
C GLN A 58 5.54 -17.44 8.24
N ASP A 59 4.72 -18.46 8.49
CA ASP A 59 4.20 -18.81 9.80
C ASP A 59 5.30 -19.42 10.68
N GLU A 60 5.30 -19.06 11.96
CA GLU A 60 6.33 -19.49 12.92
C GLU A 60 6.32 -21.00 13.22
N THR A 61 5.14 -21.61 13.29
CA THR A 61 4.98 -22.96 13.86
C THR A 61 4.81 -24.03 12.79
N SER A 62 4.01 -23.75 11.76
CA SER A 62 3.64 -24.70 10.71
C SER A 62 4.53 -24.61 9.46
N GLY A 63 5.29 -23.51 9.33
CA GLY A 63 6.01 -23.19 8.10
C GLY A 63 5.10 -22.81 6.92
N SER A 64 3.79 -22.65 7.16
CA SER A 64 2.83 -22.22 6.14
C SER A 64 3.25 -20.89 5.52
N LEU A 65 3.09 -20.80 4.20
CA LEU A 65 3.43 -19.60 3.44
C LEU A 65 2.16 -18.91 2.95
N VAL A 66 2.12 -17.59 3.09
CA VAL A 66 0.99 -16.77 2.67
C VAL A 66 1.44 -15.67 1.76
N ARG A 67 0.74 -15.48 0.65
CA ARG A 67 1.00 -14.35 -0.26
C ARG A 67 0.12 -13.17 0.08
N ILE A 68 0.70 -11.99 0.20
CA ILE A 68 -0.03 -10.73 0.29
C ILE A 68 -0.59 -10.37 -1.08
N ILE A 69 -1.87 -10.01 -1.12
CA ILE A 69 -2.53 -9.49 -2.32
C ILE A 69 -3.02 -8.08 -2.01
N ALA A 70 -2.56 -7.09 -2.77
CA ALA A 70 -3.11 -5.74 -2.71
C ALA A 70 -4.50 -5.73 -3.38
N ILE A 71 -5.54 -5.53 -2.57
CA ILE A 71 -6.91 -5.50 -3.12
C ILE A 71 -7.20 -4.16 -3.78
N PRO A 72 -8.06 -4.14 -4.81
CA PRO A 72 -8.63 -2.90 -5.30
C PRO A 72 -9.39 -2.17 -4.20
N GLU A 73 -9.18 -0.86 -4.11
CA GLU A 73 -9.85 0.04 -3.17
C GLU A 73 -10.22 1.36 -3.86
N PRO A 74 -11.13 2.17 -3.31
CA PRO A 74 -11.45 3.47 -3.88
C PRO A 74 -10.20 4.36 -3.91
N VAL A 75 -9.92 4.95 -5.06
CA VAL A 75 -8.79 5.85 -5.29
C VAL A 75 -9.17 6.99 -6.22
N PHE A 76 -8.44 8.08 -6.10
CA PHE A 76 -8.34 9.08 -7.15
C PHE A 76 -7.08 8.82 -7.97
N THR A 77 -7.24 8.71 -9.29
CA THR A 77 -6.13 8.70 -10.25
C THR A 77 -6.08 10.09 -10.90
N VAL A 78 -4.91 10.73 -10.78
CA VAL A 78 -4.68 12.11 -11.17
C VAL A 78 -3.72 12.13 -12.37
N THR A 79 -4.16 12.72 -13.47
CA THR A 79 -3.40 12.90 -14.70
C THR A 79 -3.22 14.38 -15.01
N ALA A 80 -2.23 14.70 -15.85
CA ALA A 80 -1.97 16.07 -16.26
C ALA A 80 -1.50 16.13 -17.72
N LYS A 81 -1.63 17.31 -18.33
CA LYS A 81 -1.16 17.56 -19.70
C LYS A 81 0.36 17.53 -19.81
N THR A 82 1.07 17.87 -18.73
CA THR A 82 2.54 17.87 -18.69
C THR A 82 3.04 17.14 -17.45
N GLN A 83 4.23 16.53 -17.55
CA GLN A 83 4.88 15.89 -16.39
C GLN A 83 5.23 16.89 -15.29
N LEU A 84 5.54 18.15 -15.65
CA LEU A 84 5.84 19.20 -14.68
C LEU A 84 4.64 19.50 -13.78
N ASP A 85 3.42 19.42 -14.30
CA ASP A 85 2.21 19.63 -13.51
C ASP A 85 1.95 18.47 -12.52
N LEU A 86 2.25 17.22 -12.91
CA LEU A 86 2.25 16.10 -11.96
C LEU A 86 3.31 16.27 -10.87
N LEU A 87 4.51 16.75 -11.21
CA LEU A 87 5.55 17.01 -10.21
C LEU A 87 5.14 18.08 -9.20
N ARG A 88 4.49 19.16 -9.66
CA ARG A 88 3.93 20.20 -8.78
C ARG A 88 2.84 19.63 -7.87
N ALA A 89 1.96 18.79 -8.42
CA ALA A 89 0.93 18.11 -7.64
C ALA A 89 1.54 17.21 -6.55
N ALA A 90 2.54 16.39 -6.91
CA ALA A 90 3.25 15.53 -5.98
C ALA A 90 3.93 16.33 -4.86
N TYR A 91 4.53 17.47 -5.19
CA TYR A 91 5.11 18.39 -4.18
C TYR A 91 4.04 18.89 -3.19
N HIS A 92 2.88 19.33 -3.68
CA HIS A 92 1.80 19.81 -2.81
C HIS A 92 1.18 18.71 -1.95
N LEU A 93 1.05 17.49 -2.47
CA LEU A 93 0.56 16.33 -1.72
C LEU A 93 1.58 15.89 -0.67
N GLY A 94 2.87 15.86 -1.03
CA GLY A 94 3.97 15.56 -0.13
C GLY A 94 4.06 16.53 1.05
N ASN A 95 3.91 17.84 0.79
CA ASN A 95 3.86 18.87 1.84
C ASN A 95 2.70 18.71 2.83
N ARG A 96 1.69 17.91 2.47
CA ARG A 96 0.53 17.58 3.32
C ARG A 96 0.63 16.19 3.94
N HIS A 97 1.75 15.48 3.74
CA HIS A 97 1.96 14.10 4.18
C HIS A 97 0.88 13.13 3.67
N VAL A 98 0.33 13.38 2.47
CA VAL A 98 -0.63 12.48 1.84
C VAL A 98 0.13 11.25 1.32
N PRO A 99 -0.32 10.01 1.62
CA PRO A 99 0.19 8.83 0.92
C PRO A 99 -0.13 8.93 -0.58
N VAL A 100 0.89 8.80 -1.42
CA VAL A 100 0.74 8.93 -2.88
C VAL A 100 1.48 7.80 -3.57
N GLU A 101 0.80 7.15 -4.50
CA GLU A 101 1.41 6.28 -5.50
C GLU A 101 1.82 7.16 -6.69
N MET A 102 3.05 6.97 -7.17
CA MET A 102 3.67 7.84 -8.14
C MET A 102 4.15 7.04 -9.34
N THR A 103 3.74 7.45 -10.53
CA THR A 103 4.29 6.95 -11.79
C THR A 103 4.71 8.12 -12.69
N ALA A 104 5.28 7.80 -13.85
CA ALA A 104 5.65 8.82 -14.83
C ALA A 104 4.43 9.51 -15.49
N THR A 105 3.24 8.94 -15.38
CA THR A 105 2.04 9.37 -16.12
C THR A 105 0.84 9.69 -15.24
N TYR A 106 0.83 9.25 -13.97
CA TYR A 106 -0.23 9.58 -13.01
C TYR A 106 0.27 9.60 -11.57
N LEU A 107 -0.50 10.30 -10.72
CA LEU A 107 -0.47 10.14 -9.27
C LEU A 107 -1.74 9.45 -8.80
N ARG A 108 -1.67 8.70 -7.72
CA ARG A 108 -2.85 8.08 -7.12
C ARG A 108 -2.85 8.27 -5.62
N LEU A 109 -4.04 8.49 -5.06
CA LEU A 109 -4.27 8.76 -3.65
C LEU A 109 -5.66 8.28 -3.21
N SER A 110 -5.86 8.09 -1.91
CA SER A 110 -7.19 7.79 -1.36
C SER A 110 -8.15 8.98 -1.57
N PRO A 111 -9.46 8.73 -1.74
CA PRO A 111 -10.44 9.79 -1.98
C PRO A 111 -10.55 10.77 -0.81
N ASP A 112 -10.34 12.04 -1.10
CA ASP A 112 -10.52 13.16 -0.18
C ASP A 112 -11.07 14.37 -0.97
N PRO A 113 -12.28 14.88 -0.67
CA PRO A 113 -12.89 15.99 -1.40
C PRO A 113 -12.09 17.30 -1.37
N VAL A 114 -11.35 17.56 -0.29
CA VAL A 114 -10.50 18.74 -0.13
C VAL A 114 -9.29 18.62 -1.07
N LEU A 115 -8.68 17.43 -1.12
CA LEU A 115 -7.56 17.17 -2.03
C LEU A 115 -8.01 17.19 -3.49
N ARG A 116 -9.19 16.63 -3.82
CA ARG A 116 -9.78 16.71 -5.17
C ARG A 116 -9.90 18.16 -5.63
N THR A 117 -10.54 19.00 -4.83
CA THR A 117 -10.73 20.42 -5.13
C THR A 117 -9.39 21.14 -5.33
N MET A 118 -8.38 20.80 -4.54
CA MET A 118 -7.04 21.38 -4.66
C MET A 118 -6.36 20.97 -5.97
N LEU A 119 -6.42 19.68 -6.34
CA LEU A 119 -5.84 19.15 -7.56
C LEU A 119 -6.52 19.72 -8.82
N GLU A 120 -7.84 19.84 -8.81
CA GLU A 120 -8.60 20.46 -9.90
C GLU A 120 -8.26 21.95 -10.06
N LYS A 121 -8.06 22.68 -8.95
CA LYS A 121 -7.60 24.09 -8.98
C LYS A 121 -6.18 24.24 -9.54
N LEU A 122 -5.35 23.20 -9.46
CA LEU A 122 -4.04 23.14 -10.13
C LEU A 122 -4.15 22.80 -11.62
N GLY A 123 -5.37 22.58 -12.15
CA GLY A 123 -5.62 22.26 -13.55
C GLY A 123 -5.41 20.78 -13.91
N LEU A 124 -5.39 19.91 -12.91
CA LEU A 124 -5.23 18.45 -13.09
C LEU A 124 -6.58 17.79 -13.33
N GLU A 125 -6.55 16.64 -14.03
CA GLU A 125 -7.71 15.79 -14.20
C GLU A 125 -7.72 14.74 -13.07
N VAL A 126 -8.84 14.63 -12.36
CA VAL A 126 -9.01 13.70 -11.24
C VAL A 126 -10.12 12.72 -11.59
N LYS A 127 -9.80 11.43 -11.65
CA LYS A 127 -10.73 10.34 -11.95
C LYS A 127 -10.90 9.43 -10.74
N GLU A 128 -12.14 9.06 -10.44
CA GLU A 128 -12.44 8.07 -9.41
C GLU A 128 -12.33 6.67 -10.00
N GLU A 129 -11.59 5.80 -9.33
CA GLU A 129 -11.34 4.43 -9.77
C GLU A 129 -11.37 3.48 -8.58
N PHE A 130 -11.51 2.19 -8.88
CA PHE A 130 -11.34 1.11 -7.92
C PHE A 130 -10.13 0.31 -8.36
N SER A 131 -8.99 0.49 -7.68
CA SER A 131 -7.71 -0.06 -8.12
C SER A 131 -6.79 -0.33 -6.92
N PRO A 132 -5.88 -1.31 -7.00
CA PRO A 132 -4.87 -1.49 -5.96
C PRO A 132 -4.05 -0.21 -5.80
N PHE A 133 -3.76 0.15 -4.56
CA PHE A 133 -3.06 1.39 -4.22
C PHE A 133 -1.68 1.11 -3.63
N HIS A 134 -0.62 1.63 -4.24
CA HIS A 134 0.77 1.34 -3.87
C HIS A 134 1.51 2.63 -3.49
N PRO A 135 1.16 3.28 -2.36
CA PRO A 135 1.80 4.52 -1.96
C PRO A 135 3.30 4.32 -1.76
N VAL A 136 4.07 5.29 -2.25
CA VAL A 136 5.51 5.34 -2.05
C VAL A 136 5.78 5.54 -0.55
N PRO A 137 6.71 4.80 0.06
CA PRO A 137 7.07 5.02 1.45
C PRO A 137 7.63 6.44 1.64
N GLY A 138 7.28 7.09 2.74
CA GLY A 138 7.83 8.40 3.07
C GLY A 138 9.35 8.37 3.26
N ALA A 139 10.00 9.52 3.08
CA ALA A 139 11.46 9.67 3.10
C ALA A 139 12.14 9.21 4.41
N TYR A 140 11.40 9.17 5.52
CA TYR A 140 11.89 8.76 6.84
C TYR A 140 11.47 7.35 7.25
N GLY A 141 10.81 6.60 6.35
CA GLY A 141 10.58 5.18 6.59
C GLY A 141 11.92 4.44 6.56
N HIS A 142 12.26 3.76 7.67
CA HIS A 142 13.34 2.78 7.88
C HIS A 142 14.54 3.16 8.76
N HIS A 143 14.47 4.12 9.70
CA HIS A 143 15.52 4.30 10.72
C HIS A 143 14.99 4.20 12.16
N HIS A 144 14.58 3.02 12.58
CA HIS A 144 14.56 2.66 14.00
C HIS A 144 15.26 1.30 14.19
N THR A 145 16.56 1.28 13.93
CA THR A 145 17.48 0.37 14.62
C THR A 145 17.75 0.96 16.00
N HIS A 146 17.04 0.45 17.00
CA HIS A 146 17.48 0.48 18.40
C HIS A 146 17.30 -0.92 18.98
#